data_AF-A0A7X5ZGU4-F1
#
_entry.id   AF-A0A7X5ZGU4-F1
#
_cell.length_a   1.000
_cell.length_b   1.000
_cell.length_c   1.000
_cell.angle_alpha   90.00
_cell.angle_beta   90.00
_cell.angle_gamma   90.00
#
_symmetry.space_group_name_H-M   'P 1'
#
loop_
_entity.id
_entity.type
_entity.pdbx_description
1 polymer ?
#
loop_
_entity_poly.entity_id
_entity_poly.type
_entity_poly.pdbx_seq_one_letter_code
_entity_poly.pdbx_strand_id
1 'polypeptide(L)'
;MRILSALALCLLFTLLGVARATHTEVDVRVLARGAKFLGGYAAPVRVVLTDADTGEVLAHGQTAGTTGDTAKIMGQGGTRSTEGSAVFHTSLDLDRPRRVTLSVTGPLSQPQATTTATSTQWILPGHSLTAGDGWLMELPGLIVDVASPLAYQTVKAGTTVPVRVGVTMLCGCAITAAGPWRASDTEVQASLVIDGGAARIIPLRFDAAAGVFVADIPADSHGLYELEVSAWMGSSNNAGVARTAFFVH
;
A
#
# COMPACT_ATOMS: atom_id res chain seq x y z
N MET A 1 29.77 -54.96 -58.83
CA MET A 1 28.58 -54.13 -59.16
C MET A 1 27.76 -53.99 -57.89
N ARG A 2 27.87 -52.84 -57.22
CA ARG A 2 26.85 -51.77 -57.13
C ARG A 2 25.92 -51.99 -55.91
N ILE A 3 26.22 -51.28 -54.80
CA ILE A 3 25.40 -50.18 -54.24
C ILE A 3 24.01 -50.73 -53.84
N LEU A 4 23.64 -50.87 -52.57
CA LEU A 4 23.19 -49.75 -51.74
C LEU A 4 23.47 -50.04 -50.25
N SER A 5 24.38 -49.25 -49.70
CA SER A 5 24.54 -48.99 -48.28
C SER A 5 23.36 -48.16 -47.76
N ALA A 6 23.04 -48.34 -46.48
CA ALA A 6 22.43 -47.36 -45.59
C ALA A 6 21.06 -46.78 -46.02
N LEU A 7 19.97 -47.55 -45.84
CA LEU A 7 18.64 -46.98 -45.78
C LEU A 7 18.23 -46.73 -44.31
N ALA A 8 18.55 -45.52 -43.86
CA ALA A 8 17.74 -44.69 -42.96
C ALA A 8 17.40 -45.26 -41.57
N LEU A 9 18.43 -45.41 -40.73
CA LEU A 9 18.36 -44.89 -39.37
C LEU A 9 18.20 -43.36 -39.47
N CYS A 10 17.38 -42.75 -38.61
CA CYS A 10 17.04 -41.32 -38.53
C CYS A 10 15.79 -40.87 -39.31
N LEU A 11 14.61 -41.25 -38.81
CA LEU A 11 13.46 -40.32 -38.84
C LEU A 11 12.67 -40.39 -37.53
N LEU A 12 13.37 -40.39 -36.40
CA LEU A 12 12.80 -39.90 -35.15
C LEU A 12 12.97 -38.38 -35.16
N PHE A 13 12.29 -37.69 -36.10
CA PHE A 13 12.15 -36.24 -36.03
C PHE A 13 11.24 -35.99 -34.83
N THR A 14 11.91 -35.80 -33.69
CA THR A 14 11.37 -35.22 -32.48
C THR A 14 10.43 -34.09 -32.86
N LEU A 15 9.12 -34.32 -32.68
CA LEU A 15 8.13 -33.27 -32.44
C LEU A 15 8.46 -32.62 -31.10
N LEU A 16 9.65 -32.02 -30.99
CA LEU A 16 9.92 -30.98 -30.02
C LEU A 16 9.15 -29.78 -30.57
N GLY A 17 7.84 -29.76 -30.29
CA GLY A 17 7.07 -28.53 -30.33
C GLY A 17 7.83 -27.57 -29.45
N VAL A 18 8.51 -26.60 -30.06
CA VAL A 18 9.13 -25.50 -29.33
C VAL A 18 7.95 -24.80 -28.69
N ALA A 19 7.67 -25.09 -27.42
CA ALA A 19 6.69 -24.38 -26.63
C ALA A 19 7.18 -22.93 -26.59
N ARG A 20 6.69 -22.13 -27.53
CA ARG A 20 7.03 -20.72 -27.59
C ARG A 20 6.27 -20.08 -26.46
N ALA A 21 7.03 -19.48 -25.55
CA ALA A 21 6.46 -18.65 -24.51
C ALA A 21 5.54 -17.61 -25.19
N THR A 22 4.29 -17.57 -24.76
CA THR A 22 3.25 -16.73 -25.35
C THR A 22 3.13 -15.48 -24.50
N HIS A 23 3.27 -14.35 -25.17
CA HIS A 23 3.11 -13.02 -24.59
C HIS A 23 1.75 -12.86 -23.93
N THR A 24 1.74 -12.55 -22.63
CA THR A 24 0.52 -12.44 -21.82
C THR A 24 0.56 -11.15 -21.03
N GLU A 25 -0.29 -10.18 -21.38
CA GLU A 25 -0.34 -8.88 -20.69
C GLU A 25 -0.99 -8.99 -19.31
N VAL A 26 -0.46 -8.27 -18.34
CA VAL A 26 -0.95 -8.23 -16.96
C VAL A 26 -0.95 -6.79 -16.47
N ASP A 27 -2.14 -6.30 -16.11
CA ASP A 27 -2.30 -5.02 -15.42
C ASP A 27 -2.50 -5.27 -13.94
N VAL A 28 -1.65 -4.68 -13.09
CA VAL A 28 -1.82 -4.70 -11.63
C VAL A 28 -2.20 -3.33 -11.13
N ARG A 29 -3.31 -3.24 -10.40
CA ARG A 29 -3.78 -1.99 -9.78
C ARG A 29 -3.92 -2.20 -8.28
N VAL A 30 -3.71 -1.13 -7.51
CA VAL A 30 -3.75 -1.20 -6.05
C VAL A 30 -4.59 -0.05 -5.50
N LEU A 31 -5.63 -0.38 -4.74
CA LEU A 31 -6.48 0.56 -4.03
C LEU A 31 -6.06 0.66 -2.56
N ALA A 32 -6.14 1.87 -2.02
CA ALA A 32 -6.31 2.04 -0.59
C ALA A 32 -7.72 1.58 -0.19
N ARG A 33 -7.85 0.77 0.86
CA ARG A 33 -9.13 0.24 1.33
C ARG A 33 -10.12 1.36 1.63
N GLY A 34 -11.31 1.29 1.03
CA GLY A 34 -12.33 2.31 1.16
C GLY A 34 -11.93 3.67 0.60
N ALA A 35 -10.92 3.72 -0.28
CA ALA A 35 -10.43 4.94 -0.89
C ALA A 35 -9.92 4.71 -2.32
N LYS A 36 -8.89 5.44 -2.73
CA LYS A 36 -8.48 5.61 -4.14
C LYS A 36 -7.23 4.79 -4.53
N PHE A 37 -6.88 4.82 -5.81
CA PHE A 37 -5.69 4.13 -6.32
C PHE A 37 -4.40 4.70 -5.72
N LEU A 38 -3.43 3.82 -5.47
CA LEU A 38 -2.11 4.18 -4.98
C LEU A 38 -1.19 4.50 -6.16
N GLY A 39 -1.19 5.78 -6.56
CA GLY A 39 -0.28 6.33 -7.58
C GLY A 39 0.23 7.75 -7.31
N GLY A 40 -0.45 8.52 -6.44
CA GLY A 40 -0.09 9.92 -6.17
C GLY A 40 1.23 10.17 -5.42
N TYR A 41 2.03 9.13 -5.19
CA TYR A 41 3.33 9.20 -4.52
C TYR A 41 4.47 9.07 -5.52
N ALA A 42 5.63 9.64 -5.20
CA ALA A 42 6.85 9.43 -5.99
C ALA A 42 7.28 7.95 -6.03
N ALA A 43 7.07 7.23 -4.92
CA ALA A 43 7.21 5.79 -4.82
C ALA A 43 5.91 5.20 -4.24
N PRO A 44 4.92 4.84 -5.08
CA PRO A 44 3.63 4.36 -4.62
C PRO A 44 3.76 2.90 -4.19
N VAL A 45 3.42 1.92 -5.03
CA VAL A 45 3.37 0.52 -4.61
C VAL A 45 4.36 -0.29 -5.41
N ARG A 46 5.23 -1.05 -4.73
CA ARG A 46 6.05 -2.08 -5.34
C ARG A 46 5.20 -3.30 -5.66
N VAL A 47 5.34 -3.81 -6.87
CA VAL A 47 4.66 -5.00 -7.37
C VAL A 47 5.71 -6.06 -7.67
N VAL A 48 5.46 -7.29 -7.22
CA VAL A 48 6.27 -8.47 -7.54
C VAL A 48 5.34 -9.62 -7.92
N LEU A 49 5.54 -10.18 -9.11
CA LEU A 49 4.89 -11.40 -9.59
C LEU A 49 5.90 -12.54 -9.50
N THR A 50 5.52 -13.62 -8.82
CA THR A 50 6.36 -14.82 -8.64
C THR A 50 5.61 -16.07 -9.09
N ASP A 51 6.33 -17.03 -9.67
CA ASP A 51 5.79 -18.39 -9.83
C ASP A 51 5.57 -18.99 -8.44
N ALA A 52 4.34 -19.41 -8.14
CA ALA A 52 3.94 -19.87 -6.83
C ALA A 52 4.53 -21.25 -6.46
N ASP A 53 5.00 -22.01 -7.45
CA ASP A 53 5.53 -23.36 -7.25
C ASP A 53 7.06 -23.34 -7.14
N THR A 54 7.74 -22.44 -7.86
CA THR A 54 9.21 -22.38 -7.89
C THR A 54 9.80 -21.19 -7.12
N GLY A 55 9.02 -20.15 -6.86
CA GLY A 55 9.50 -18.88 -6.30
C GLY A 55 10.25 -17.99 -7.30
N GLU A 56 10.29 -18.37 -8.58
CA GLU A 56 10.89 -17.57 -9.66
C GLU A 56 10.19 -16.20 -9.75
N VAL A 57 10.94 -15.10 -9.75
CA VAL A 57 10.38 -13.77 -10.01
C VAL A 57 10.10 -13.63 -11.51
N LEU A 58 8.83 -13.53 -11.87
CA LEU A 58 8.36 -13.41 -13.25
C LEU A 58 8.38 -11.97 -13.74
N ALA A 59 8.00 -11.02 -12.88
CA ALA A 59 8.05 -9.59 -13.15
C ALA A 59 8.08 -8.79 -11.85
N HIS A 60 8.60 -7.58 -11.89
CA HIS A 60 8.53 -6.65 -10.78
C HIS A 60 8.56 -5.19 -11.27
N GLY A 61 8.06 -4.28 -10.44
CA GLY A 61 8.07 -2.86 -10.74
C GLY A 61 7.29 -2.06 -9.71
N GLN A 62 6.73 -0.94 -10.15
CA GLN A 62 5.87 -0.10 -9.32
C GLN A 62 4.64 0.35 -10.09
N THR A 63 3.55 0.64 -9.38
CA THR A 63 2.42 1.33 -9.97
C THR A 63 2.83 2.75 -10.39
N ALA A 64 2.23 3.26 -11.46
CA ALA A 64 2.41 4.65 -11.90
C ALA A 64 1.07 5.22 -12.39
N GLY A 65 0.86 6.52 -12.21
CA GLY A 65 -0.37 7.22 -12.59
C GLY A 65 -1.00 8.00 -11.43
N THR A 66 -2.22 8.46 -11.62
CA THR A 66 -2.95 9.28 -10.64
C THR A 66 -3.70 8.42 -9.62
N THR A 67 -4.23 9.05 -8.56
CA THR A 67 -5.16 8.39 -7.63
C THR A 67 -6.51 8.02 -8.28
N GLY A 68 -6.77 8.48 -9.50
CA GLY A 68 -8.05 8.29 -10.18
C GLY A 68 -9.16 9.24 -9.70
N ASP A 69 -10.34 9.04 -10.29
CA ASP A 69 -11.53 9.87 -10.08
C ASP A 69 -12.31 9.45 -8.83
N THR A 70 -12.51 10.40 -7.91
CA THR A 70 -13.17 10.12 -6.63
C THR A 70 -14.62 9.67 -6.81
N ALA A 71 -15.40 10.31 -7.68
CA ALA A 71 -16.82 10.01 -7.84
C ALA A 71 -17.04 8.61 -8.43
N LYS A 72 -16.19 8.23 -9.39
CA LYS A 72 -16.21 6.91 -10.00
C LYS A 72 -15.79 5.81 -9.03
N ILE A 73 -14.69 6.01 -8.30
CA ILE A 73 -14.15 5.00 -7.38
C ILE A 73 -15.06 4.79 -6.16
N MET A 74 -15.61 5.87 -5.61
CA MET A 74 -16.47 5.84 -4.43
C MET A 74 -17.95 5.57 -4.77
N GLY A 75 -18.30 5.56 -6.06
CA GLY A 75 -19.60 5.15 -6.55
C GLY A 75 -19.81 3.63 -6.47
N GLN A 76 -20.95 3.16 -7.00
CA GLN A 76 -21.29 1.74 -6.96
C GLN A 76 -21.07 1.04 -8.31
N GLY A 77 -20.37 -0.10 -8.25
CA GLY A 77 -20.28 -1.09 -9.32
C GLY A 77 -19.34 -0.74 -10.48
N GLY A 78 -18.96 -1.77 -11.23
CA GLY A 78 -18.18 -1.66 -12.47
C GLY A 78 -16.68 -1.38 -12.28
N THR A 79 -16.01 -1.18 -13.41
CA THR A 79 -14.58 -0.81 -13.49
C THR A 79 -14.35 0.54 -12.83
N ARG A 80 -13.47 0.59 -11.83
CA ARG A 80 -13.16 1.82 -11.08
C ARG A 80 -12.12 2.67 -11.79
N SER A 81 -11.23 2.06 -12.54
CA SER A 81 -10.12 2.73 -13.22
C SER A 81 -10.59 3.62 -14.38
N THR A 82 -9.79 4.64 -14.64
CA THR A 82 -9.79 5.50 -15.83
C THR A 82 -8.40 5.44 -16.46
N GLU A 83 -8.24 6.01 -17.66
CA GLU A 83 -6.96 6.00 -18.40
C GLU A 83 -5.77 6.46 -17.54
N GLY A 84 -5.95 7.52 -16.73
CA GLY A 84 -4.90 8.03 -15.85
C GLY A 84 -4.80 7.35 -14.48
N SER A 85 -5.61 6.34 -14.16
CA SER A 85 -5.57 5.67 -12.85
C SER A 85 -4.31 4.83 -12.70
N ALA A 86 -3.77 4.77 -11.48
CA ALA A 86 -2.52 4.07 -11.21
C ALA A 86 -2.54 2.59 -11.62
N VAL A 87 -1.46 2.13 -12.25
CA VAL A 87 -1.28 0.75 -12.74
C VAL A 87 0.18 0.40 -12.92
N PHE A 88 0.51 -0.86 -12.70
CA PHE A 88 1.74 -1.47 -13.17
C PHE A 88 1.41 -2.35 -14.37
N HIS A 89 1.88 -1.94 -15.54
CA HIS A 89 1.76 -2.70 -16.79
C HIS A 89 2.97 -3.62 -16.94
N THR A 90 2.72 -4.89 -17.23
CA THR A 90 3.79 -5.84 -17.54
C THR A 90 3.27 -6.94 -18.47
N SER A 91 4.19 -7.69 -19.04
CA SER A 91 3.89 -8.89 -19.82
C SER A 91 4.68 -10.07 -19.28
N LEU A 92 4.05 -11.24 -19.31
CA LEU A 92 4.65 -12.51 -18.94
C LEU A 92 4.73 -13.40 -20.18
N ASP A 93 5.93 -13.87 -20.48
CA ASP A 93 6.16 -14.87 -21.51
C ASP A 93 5.95 -16.26 -20.91
N LEU A 94 4.78 -16.86 -21.18
CA LEU A 94 4.37 -18.12 -20.55
C LEU A 94 4.30 -19.25 -21.59
N ASP A 95 5.02 -20.34 -21.34
CA ASP A 95 5.03 -21.55 -22.16
C ASP A 95 3.96 -22.58 -21.76
N ARG A 96 3.45 -22.46 -20.52
CA ARG A 96 2.39 -23.27 -19.93
C ARG A 96 1.62 -22.44 -18.91
N PRO A 97 0.41 -22.88 -18.50
CA PRO A 97 -0.28 -22.28 -17.35
C PRO A 97 0.61 -22.22 -16.12
N ARG A 98 0.66 -21.06 -15.47
CA ARG A 98 1.41 -20.87 -14.22
C ARG A 98 0.48 -20.34 -13.12
N ARG A 99 0.68 -20.84 -11.91
CA ARG A 99 0.10 -20.24 -10.72
C ARG A 99 1.05 -19.12 -10.29
N VAL A 100 0.57 -17.89 -10.33
CA VAL A 100 1.38 -16.70 -10.05
C VAL A 100 0.93 -16.11 -8.72
N THR A 101 1.88 -15.82 -7.84
CA THR A 101 1.67 -15.03 -6.62
C THR A 101 2.06 -13.58 -6.88
N LEU A 102 1.07 -12.70 -6.78
CA LEU A 102 1.24 -11.26 -6.75
C LEU A 102 1.46 -10.80 -5.30
N SER A 103 2.56 -10.09 -5.06
CA SER A 103 2.82 -9.34 -3.83
C SER A 103 2.83 -7.84 -4.13
N VAL A 104 2.07 -7.06 -3.37
CA VAL A 104 2.04 -5.60 -3.46
C VAL A 104 2.41 -4.99 -2.12
N THR A 105 3.38 -4.07 -2.11
CA THR A 105 3.90 -3.43 -0.89
C THR A 105 3.94 -1.91 -1.06
N GLY A 106 3.27 -1.17 -0.18
CA GLY A 106 3.29 0.30 -0.21
C GLY A 106 2.28 0.95 0.74
N PRO A 107 2.13 2.29 0.67
CA PRO A 107 2.90 3.19 -0.19
C PRO A 107 4.34 3.39 0.32
N LEU A 108 5.34 3.21 -0.55
CA LEU A 108 6.76 3.22 -0.16
C LEU A 108 7.26 4.61 0.26
N SER A 109 6.65 5.69 -0.25
CA SER A 109 6.93 7.06 0.20
C SER A 109 6.43 7.36 1.62
N GLN A 110 5.68 6.46 2.25
CA GLN A 110 5.18 6.59 3.62
C GLN A 110 5.54 5.33 4.41
N PRO A 111 6.82 5.15 4.78
CA PRO A 111 7.32 3.92 5.40
C PRO A 111 6.58 3.56 6.70
N GLN A 112 6.13 4.54 7.46
CA GLN A 112 5.35 4.36 8.69
C GLN A 112 3.96 3.73 8.46
N ALA A 113 3.43 3.81 7.24
CA ALA A 113 2.13 3.25 6.86
C ALA A 113 2.26 2.10 5.84
N THR A 114 3.49 1.67 5.52
CA THR A 114 3.71 0.62 4.51
C THR A 114 3.13 -0.71 4.98
N THR A 115 2.34 -1.32 4.12
CA THR A 115 1.78 -2.66 4.32
C THR A 115 1.98 -3.53 3.08
N THR A 116 1.73 -4.84 3.20
CA THR A 116 1.83 -5.80 2.09
C THR A 116 0.57 -6.64 2.01
N ALA A 117 0.11 -6.90 0.80
CA ALA A 117 -0.90 -7.92 0.52
C ALA A 117 -0.44 -8.83 -0.59
N THR A 118 -0.86 -10.09 -0.53
CA THR A 118 -0.55 -11.11 -1.53
C THR A 118 -1.81 -11.77 -2.04
N SER A 119 -1.87 -12.07 -3.33
CA SER A 119 -2.91 -12.88 -3.95
C SER A 119 -2.28 -13.87 -4.92
N THR A 120 -2.91 -15.01 -5.13
CA THR A 120 -2.40 -16.05 -6.03
C THR A 120 -3.51 -16.51 -6.97
N GLN A 121 -3.22 -16.61 -8.27
CA GLN A 121 -4.16 -17.15 -9.26
C GLN A 121 -3.45 -17.78 -10.45
N TRP A 122 -4.22 -18.43 -11.31
CA TRP A 122 -3.73 -18.98 -12.57
C TRP A 122 -3.64 -17.90 -13.66
N ILE A 123 -2.55 -17.91 -14.43
CA ILE A 123 -2.40 -17.14 -15.66
C ILE A 123 -2.13 -18.13 -16.81
N LEU A 124 -2.89 -18.00 -17.88
CA LEU A 124 -2.80 -18.87 -19.06
C LEU A 124 -2.01 -18.17 -20.18
N PRO A 125 -1.12 -18.88 -20.89
CA PRO A 125 -0.42 -18.35 -22.07
C PRO A 125 -1.38 -17.70 -23.09
N GLY A 126 -1.13 -16.43 -23.44
CA GLY A 126 -1.90 -15.69 -24.45
C GLY A 126 -3.24 -15.13 -23.98
N HIS A 127 -3.58 -15.26 -22.69
CA HIS A 127 -4.80 -14.72 -22.11
C HIS A 127 -4.50 -13.53 -21.20
N SER A 128 -4.59 -12.33 -21.74
CA SER A 128 -4.31 -11.09 -21.01
C SER A 128 -5.22 -10.89 -19.79
N LEU A 129 -4.62 -10.50 -18.67
CA LEU A 129 -5.29 -10.11 -17.43
C LEU A 129 -5.42 -8.57 -17.36
N THR A 130 -6.14 -8.01 -18.33
CA THR A 130 -6.31 -6.55 -18.48
C THR A 130 -7.77 -6.11 -18.52
N ALA A 131 -8.72 -7.05 -18.47
CA ALA A 131 -10.14 -6.73 -18.45
C ALA A 131 -10.55 -6.02 -17.15
N GLY A 132 -11.45 -5.05 -17.24
CA GLY A 132 -11.95 -4.30 -16.08
C GLY A 132 -10.84 -3.50 -15.40
N ASP A 133 -10.56 -3.80 -14.13
CA ASP A 133 -9.48 -3.19 -13.35
C ASP A 133 -8.18 -4.02 -13.39
N GLY A 134 -8.11 -5.08 -14.20
CA GLY A 134 -7.00 -6.03 -14.22
C GLY A 134 -6.91 -6.84 -12.93
N TRP A 135 -5.70 -7.10 -12.46
CA TRP A 135 -5.47 -7.65 -11.12
C TRP A 135 -5.54 -6.54 -10.07
N LEU A 136 -6.73 -6.36 -9.51
CA LEU A 136 -7.00 -5.37 -8.48
C LEU A 136 -6.68 -5.90 -7.08
N MET A 137 -5.74 -5.23 -6.40
CA MET A 137 -5.40 -5.47 -5.00
C MET A 137 -5.89 -4.33 -4.11
N GLU A 138 -6.12 -4.61 -2.83
CA GLU A 138 -6.52 -3.62 -1.83
C GLU A 138 -5.58 -3.66 -0.63
N LEU A 139 -5.07 -2.50 -0.21
CA LEU A 139 -4.22 -2.33 0.97
C LEU A 139 -4.98 -1.56 2.08
N PRO A 140 -5.11 -2.13 3.31
CA PRO A 140 -5.63 -1.40 4.46
C PRO A 140 -4.59 -0.41 5.00
N GLY A 141 -5.06 0.68 5.59
CA GLY A 141 -4.22 1.55 6.43
C GLY A 141 -4.67 3.02 6.46
N LEU A 142 -4.18 3.72 7.48
CA LEU A 142 -4.15 5.17 7.56
C LEU A 142 -2.68 5.61 7.65
N ILE A 143 -2.37 6.76 7.06
CA ILE A 143 -1.10 7.43 7.32
C ILE A 143 -1.32 8.32 8.53
N VAL A 144 -0.55 8.09 9.58
CA VAL A 144 -0.48 8.93 10.78
C VAL A 144 0.89 9.58 10.79
N ASP A 145 0.92 10.91 10.93
CA ASP A 145 2.15 11.68 10.96
C ASP A 145 2.11 12.69 12.10
N VAL A 146 3.16 12.73 12.93
CA VAL A 146 3.25 13.61 14.09
C VAL A 146 4.03 14.85 13.70
N ALA A 147 3.32 15.93 13.41
CA ALA A 147 3.92 17.22 13.05
C ALA A 147 4.49 17.97 14.27
N SER A 148 3.93 17.69 15.46
CA SER A 148 4.43 18.22 16.73
C SER A 148 4.02 17.26 17.86
N PRO A 149 4.88 17.00 18.85
CA PRO A 149 6.26 17.48 19.01
C PRO A 149 7.24 16.85 17.99
N LEU A 150 8.33 17.55 17.70
CA LEU A 150 9.41 16.98 16.90
C LEU A 150 10.18 15.92 17.70
N ALA A 151 10.63 14.87 17.02
CA ALA A 151 11.41 13.81 17.65
C ALA A 151 12.68 14.37 18.30
N TYR A 152 12.93 13.95 19.54
CA TYR A 152 14.03 14.35 20.40
C TYR A 152 14.15 15.87 20.66
N GLN A 153 13.08 16.64 20.46
CA GLN A 153 13.08 18.03 20.87
C GLN A 153 13.19 18.18 22.39
N THR A 154 13.78 19.28 22.86
CA THR A 154 13.79 19.65 24.27
C THR A 154 12.68 20.65 24.56
N VAL A 155 11.90 20.37 25.60
CA VAL A 155 10.81 21.20 26.09
C VAL A 155 11.11 21.63 27.52
N LYS A 156 10.76 22.86 27.87
CA LYS A 156 10.88 23.36 29.23
C LYS A 156 9.76 22.82 30.13
N ALA A 157 10.11 22.37 31.32
CA ALA A 157 9.17 21.95 32.35
C ALA A 157 8.20 23.09 32.74
N GLY A 158 6.95 22.72 33.04
CA GLY A 158 5.87 23.66 33.33
C GLY A 158 5.31 24.39 32.09
N THR A 159 5.60 23.89 30.89
CA THR A 159 4.97 24.36 29.64
C THR A 159 3.97 23.34 29.11
N THR A 160 3.20 23.75 28.10
CA THR A 160 2.29 22.87 27.38
C THR A 160 2.89 22.48 26.05
N VAL A 161 2.94 21.18 25.76
CA VAL A 161 3.40 20.63 24.49
C VAL A 161 2.21 20.40 23.58
N PRO A 162 2.11 21.12 22.45
CA PRO A 162 1.06 20.85 21.48
C PRO A 162 1.36 19.55 20.74
N VAL A 163 0.39 18.65 20.72
CA VAL A 163 0.37 17.47 19.86
C VAL A 163 -0.43 17.82 18.60
N ARG A 164 0.19 17.73 17.44
CA ARG A 164 -0.45 17.96 16.13
C ARG A 164 -0.18 16.78 15.22
N VAL A 165 -1.24 16.17 14.74
CA VAL A 165 -1.18 14.91 14.00
C VAL A 165 -1.96 15.01 12.70
N GLY A 166 -1.27 14.80 11.59
CA GLY A 166 -1.90 14.59 10.30
C GLY A 166 -2.38 13.15 10.18
N VAL A 167 -3.64 12.96 9.77
CA VAL A 167 -4.17 11.62 9.46
C VAL A 167 -4.80 11.66 8.07
N THR A 168 -4.40 10.73 7.21
CA THR A 168 -4.95 10.60 5.86
C THR A 168 -5.26 9.15 5.53
N MET A 169 -6.13 8.93 4.53
CA MET A 169 -6.28 7.61 3.93
C MET A 169 -4.95 7.16 3.32
N LEU A 170 -4.74 5.85 3.13
CA LEU A 170 -3.50 5.33 2.56
C LEU A 170 -3.15 5.89 1.15
N CYS A 171 -4.13 6.44 0.42
CA CYS A 171 -3.94 7.17 -0.83
C CYS A 171 -3.43 8.61 -0.67
N GLY A 172 -3.21 9.08 0.55
CA GLY A 172 -2.88 10.47 0.89
C GLY A 172 -4.09 11.39 0.87
N CYS A 173 -5.28 10.81 0.71
CA CYS A 173 -6.53 11.55 0.63
C CYS A 173 -6.90 12.10 2.01
N ALA A 174 -7.18 13.40 2.08
CA ALA A 174 -7.42 14.11 3.33
C ALA A 174 -8.68 13.59 4.06
N ILE A 175 -8.57 13.48 5.39
CA ILE A 175 -9.70 13.35 6.29
C ILE A 175 -10.16 14.77 6.66
N THR A 176 -11.46 15.04 6.53
CA THR A 176 -12.02 16.38 6.71
C THR A 176 -13.35 16.35 7.46
N ALA A 177 -13.91 17.51 7.80
CA ALA A 177 -15.21 17.54 8.48
C ALA A 177 -16.39 17.06 7.60
N ALA A 178 -16.37 17.38 6.31
CA ALA A 178 -17.50 17.17 5.40
C ALA A 178 -17.16 16.42 4.09
N GLY A 179 -15.92 15.93 3.94
CA GLY A 179 -15.49 15.17 2.77
C GLY A 179 -15.97 13.70 2.80
N PRO A 180 -15.62 12.92 1.75
CA PRO A 180 -15.99 11.50 1.67
C PRO A 180 -15.35 10.66 2.78
N TRP A 181 -14.20 11.10 3.32
CA TRP A 181 -13.58 10.54 4.52
C TRP A 181 -13.71 11.56 5.64
N ARG A 182 -14.59 11.27 6.60
CA ARG A 182 -14.96 12.20 7.66
C ARG A 182 -14.12 12.01 8.92
N ALA A 183 -13.70 13.10 9.53
CA ALA A 183 -13.03 13.10 10.83
C ALA A 183 -13.91 12.48 11.93
N SER A 184 -15.24 12.63 11.84
CA SER A 184 -16.20 11.99 12.76
C SER A 184 -16.12 10.46 12.79
N ASP A 185 -15.56 9.86 11.74
CA ASP A 185 -15.51 8.40 11.58
C ASP A 185 -14.13 7.84 11.98
N THR A 186 -13.23 8.72 12.46
CA THR A 186 -11.85 8.41 12.78
C THR A 186 -11.58 8.74 14.24
N GLU A 187 -11.34 7.72 15.03
CA GLU A 187 -10.83 7.85 16.40
C GLU A 187 -9.32 8.07 16.35
N VAL A 188 -8.82 9.09 17.04
CA VAL A 188 -7.38 9.36 17.14
C VAL A 188 -7.02 9.59 18.61
N GLN A 189 -6.03 8.87 19.08
CA GLN A 189 -5.57 8.94 20.47
C GLN A 189 -4.05 8.83 20.57
N ALA A 190 -3.48 9.45 21.59
CA ALA A 190 -2.09 9.30 21.96
C ALA A 190 -1.93 8.52 23.26
N SER A 191 -1.02 7.54 23.26
CA SER A 191 -0.52 6.86 24.44
C SER A 191 0.80 7.50 24.84
N LEU A 192 0.81 8.18 25.98
CA LEU A 192 1.98 8.86 26.53
C LEU A 192 2.60 8.04 27.67
N VAL A 193 3.89 7.74 27.55
CA VAL A 193 4.71 7.11 28.59
C VAL A 193 5.82 8.10 29.00
N ILE A 194 6.08 8.22 30.31
CA ILE A 194 7.18 9.04 30.84
C ILE A 194 8.15 8.12 31.58
N ASP A 195 9.42 8.12 31.17
CA ASP A 195 10.50 7.31 31.76
C ASP A 195 10.11 5.83 31.99
N GLY A 196 9.42 5.22 31.01
CA GLY A 196 8.97 3.83 31.09
C GLY A 196 7.82 3.54 32.07
N GLY A 197 7.18 4.59 32.61
CA GLY A 197 6.04 4.48 33.52
C GLY A 197 4.73 3.99 32.86
N ALA A 198 3.62 4.12 33.57
CA ALA A 198 2.31 3.73 33.06
C ALA A 198 1.85 4.63 31.90
N ALA A 199 1.33 4.01 30.85
CA ALA A 199 0.76 4.71 29.71
C ALA A 199 -0.50 5.51 30.09
N ARG A 200 -0.56 6.75 29.63
CA ARG A 200 -1.75 7.62 29.72
C ARG A 200 -2.34 7.83 28.34
N ILE A 201 -3.63 7.53 28.18
CA ILE A 201 -4.35 7.71 26.92
C ILE A 201 -4.96 9.11 26.87
N ILE A 202 -4.71 9.81 25.78
CA ILE A 202 -5.14 11.18 25.52
C ILE A 202 -5.87 11.20 24.18
N PRO A 203 -7.21 11.39 24.16
CA PRO A 203 -7.95 11.54 22.91
C PRO A 203 -7.54 12.84 22.19
N LEU A 204 -7.39 12.77 20.87
CA LEU A 204 -7.15 13.95 20.04
C LEU A 204 -8.46 14.41 19.39
N ARG A 205 -8.68 15.74 19.35
CA ARG A 205 -9.83 16.36 18.69
C ARG A 205 -9.44 16.84 17.29
N PHE A 206 -10.35 16.75 16.33
CA PHE A 206 -10.11 17.30 15.00
C PHE A 206 -10.22 18.84 15.00
N ASP A 207 -9.19 19.51 14.53
CA ASP A 207 -9.19 20.94 14.23
C ASP A 207 -9.46 21.14 12.73
N ALA A 208 -10.69 21.52 12.39
CA ALA A 208 -11.11 21.68 11.01
C ALA A 208 -10.43 22.85 10.27
N ALA A 209 -9.96 23.87 10.99
CA ALA A 209 -9.27 25.01 10.38
C ALA A 209 -7.85 24.63 9.96
N ALA A 210 -7.18 23.80 10.78
CA ALA A 210 -5.84 23.32 10.51
C ALA A 210 -5.81 22.00 9.71
N GLY A 211 -6.92 21.26 9.66
CA GLY A 211 -7.01 19.96 8.98
C GLY A 211 -6.22 18.85 9.67
N VAL A 212 -6.03 18.94 11.00
CA VAL A 212 -5.23 18.01 11.80
C VAL A 212 -5.93 17.63 13.09
N PHE A 213 -5.49 16.54 13.71
CA PHE A 213 -5.90 16.13 15.04
C PHE A 213 -4.98 16.74 16.10
N VAL A 214 -5.55 17.25 17.19
CA VAL A 214 -4.80 18.02 18.20
C VAL A 214 -5.11 17.58 19.63
N ALA A 215 -4.10 17.66 20.48
CA ALA A 215 -4.21 17.58 21.93
C ALA A 215 -3.09 18.43 22.56
N ASP A 216 -3.21 18.73 23.85
CA ASP A 216 -2.21 19.47 24.61
C ASP A 216 -1.72 18.60 25.76
N ILE A 217 -0.41 18.44 25.89
CA ILE A 217 0.23 17.65 26.94
C ILE A 217 0.93 18.59 27.94
N PRO A 218 0.54 18.59 29.22
CA PRO A 218 1.30 19.28 30.26
C PRO A 218 2.68 18.63 30.45
N ALA A 219 3.74 19.43 30.34
CA ALA A 219 5.13 18.99 30.56
C ALA A 219 5.56 19.29 32.00
N ASP A 220 4.86 18.73 32.98
CA ASP A 220 5.04 19.08 34.39
C ASP A 220 6.23 18.37 35.06
N SER A 221 6.58 17.18 34.57
CA SER A 221 7.71 16.39 35.09
C SER A 221 8.85 16.36 34.08
N HIS A 222 10.08 16.47 34.57
CA HIS A 222 11.27 16.21 33.77
C HIS A 222 11.29 14.73 33.34
N GLY A 223 11.91 14.43 32.21
CA GLY A 223 12.09 13.05 31.74
C GLY A 223 11.94 12.89 30.24
N LEU A 224 12.04 11.64 29.77
CA LEU A 224 11.76 11.24 28.40
C LEU A 224 10.26 10.94 28.26
N TYR A 225 9.62 11.66 27.36
CA TYR A 225 8.21 11.48 27.01
C TYR A 225 8.15 10.72 25.70
N GLU A 226 7.65 9.50 25.73
CA GLU A 226 7.42 8.65 24.56
C GLU A 226 5.93 8.69 24.19
N LEU A 227 5.64 9.04 22.94
CA LEU A 227 4.29 9.25 22.44
C LEU A 227 4.02 8.30 21.29
N GLU A 228 3.05 7.41 21.46
CA GLU A 228 2.47 6.62 20.37
C GLU A 228 1.10 7.19 20.00
N VAL A 229 0.92 7.62 18.77
CA VAL A 229 -0.37 8.05 18.25
C VAL A 229 -0.97 6.94 17.41
N SER A 230 -2.22 6.57 17.70
CA SER A 230 -2.99 5.60 16.92
C SER A 230 -4.24 6.26 16.34
N ALA A 231 -4.58 5.87 15.11
CA ALA A 231 -5.81 6.26 14.44
C ALA A 231 -6.58 5.01 14.00
N TRP A 232 -7.90 5.03 14.19
CA TRP A 232 -8.81 3.95 13.82
C TRP A 232 -10.03 4.51 13.08
N MET A 233 -10.27 4.04 11.86
CA MET A 233 -11.46 4.36 11.08
C MET A 233 -12.36 3.12 10.96
N GLY A 234 -13.36 3.04 11.83
CA GLY A 234 -14.22 1.86 11.95
C GLY A 234 -15.04 1.56 10.69
N SER A 235 -15.41 2.58 9.92
CA SER A 235 -16.20 2.41 8.69
C SER A 235 -15.48 1.62 7.59
N SER A 236 -14.14 1.60 7.62
CA SER A 236 -13.30 0.91 6.63
C SER A 236 -12.31 -0.09 7.25
N ASN A 237 -12.35 -0.29 8.57
CA ASN A 237 -11.39 -1.10 9.32
C ASN A 237 -9.93 -0.72 9.03
N ASN A 238 -9.67 0.57 8.84
CA ASN A 238 -8.33 1.09 8.61
C ASN A 238 -7.72 1.56 9.92
N ALA A 239 -6.45 1.22 10.14
CA ALA A 239 -5.67 1.65 11.29
C ALA A 239 -4.35 2.28 10.83
N GLY A 240 -3.80 3.17 11.65
CA GLY A 240 -2.46 3.72 11.45
C GLY A 240 -1.83 4.09 12.79
N VAL A 241 -0.50 4.06 12.86
CA VAL A 241 0.26 4.35 14.06
C VAL A 241 1.47 5.21 13.71
N ALA A 242 1.80 6.16 14.58
CA ALA A 242 3.05 6.90 14.55
C ALA A 242 3.64 6.98 15.96
N ARG A 243 4.97 7.09 16.06
CA ARG A 243 5.67 7.22 17.33
C ARG A 243 6.65 8.37 17.27
N THR A 244 6.76 9.10 18.37
CA THR A 244 7.80 10.12 18.58
C THR A 244 8.20 10.13 20.05
N ALA A 245 9.30 10.79 20.37
CA ALA A 245 9.70 11.01 21.75
C ALA A 245 10.32 12.41 21.90
N PHE A 246 10.27 12.98 23.09
CA PHE A 246 10.86 14.29 23.38
C PHE A 246 11.27 14.37 24.85
N PHE A 247 12.16 15.30 25.17
CA PHE A 247 12.64 15.50 26.54
C PHE A 247 11.99 16.70 27.19
N VAL A 248 11.68 16.59 28.48
CA VAL A 248 11.27 17.70 29.33
C VAL A 248 12.37 17.98 30.36
N HIS A 249 12.79 19.25 30.43
CA HIS A 249 13.89 19.74 31.27
C HIS A 249 13.58 21.02 32.02
#